data_AF-A0A956HP67-F1
#
_entry.id   AF-A0A956HP67-F1
#
_cell.length_a   1.000
_cell.length_b   1.000
_cell.length_c   1.000
_cell.angle_alpha   90.00
_cell.angle_beta   90.00
_cell.angle_gamma   90.00
#
_symmetry.space_group_name_H-M   'P 1'
#
loop_
_entity.id
_entity.type
_entity.pdbx_description
1 polymer ?
#
loop_
_entity_poly.entity_id
_entity_poly.type
_entity_poly.pdbx_seq_one_letter_code
_entity_poly.pdbx_strand_id
1 'polypeptide(L)'
;MHTIKVTALALALSGCARGQATESPKTEACDDFELDVARSWNDQTRVSIKAQLLDRWGGELGVEAARQRAESVVTSMDQISADWVRLRRAACLDYFKRGLGTAEAYQARAGCLDRALERQRAVVTSLEGGDDAVLTALGGLSDELARCGDAATGDGSR
;
A
#
# COMPACT_ATOMS: atom_id res chain seq x y z
N MET A 1 -43.51 -10.72 -26.10
CA MET A 1 -43.97 -9.92 -24.95
C MET A 1 -44.12 -10.87 -23.77
N HIS A 2 -43.17 -10.87 -22.83
CA HIS A 2 -43.19 -11.77 -21.66
C HIS A 2 -43.19 -10.92 -20.39
N THR A 3 -44.26 -11.08 -19.61
CA THR A 3 -44.56 -10.34 -18.39
C THR A 3 -43.88 -11.02 -17.21
N ILE A 4 -42.90 -10.35 -16.60
CA ILE A 4 -42.22 -10.85 -15.39
C ILE A 4 -42.98 -10.34 -14.16
N LYS A 5 -43.51 -11.28 -13.36
CA LYS A 5 -44.25 -11.01 -12.12
C LYS A 5 -43.27 -10.68 -11.00
N VAL A 6 -43.46 -9.52 -10.38
CA VAL A 6 -42.78 -9.08 -9.16
C VAL A 6 -43.48 -9.70 -7.96
N THR A 7 -42.79 -10.57 -7.23
CA THR A 7 -43.29 -11.13 -5.98
C THR A 7 -42.57 -10.43 -4.83
N ALA A 8 -43.31 -9.58 -4.11
CA ALA A 8 -42.87 -9.00 -2.85
C ALA A 8 -43.06 -10.02 -1.73
N LEU A 9 -41.98 -10.34 -1.01
CA LEU A 9 -42.05 -11.10 0.24
C LEU A 9 -41.47 -10.23 1.36
N ALA A 10 -42.36 -9.71 2.20
CA ALA A 10 -42.04 -9.09 3.47
C ALA A 10 -42.20 -10.15 4.57
N LEU A 11 -41.18 -10.39 5.41
CA LEU A 11 -41.31 -11.16 6.64
C LEU A 11 -40.34 -10.67 7.72
N ALA A 12 -40.95 -9.99 8.69
CA ALA A 12 -40.78 -9.95 10.14
C ALA A 12 -39.40 -10.16 10.81
N LEU A 13 -39.14 -9.20 11.72
CA LEU A 13 -38.07 -9.06 12.70
C LEU A 13 -38.02 -10.20 13.74
N SER A 14 -36.81 -10.70 14.00
CA SER A 14 -36.44 -11.30 15.29
C SER A 14 -35.07 -10.74 15.67
N GLY A 15 -35.08 -9.78 16.59
CA GLY A 15 -33.91 -9.09 17.10
C GLY A 15 -33.12 -9.99 18.04
N CYS A 16 -32.09 -10.66 17.51
CA CYS A 16 -30.99 -11.14 18.34
C CYS A 16 -30.12 -9.92 18.67
N ALA A 17 -30.26 -9.40 19.88
CA ALA A 17 -29.32 -8.44 20.45
C ALA A 17 -27.96 -9.15 20.60
N ARG A 18 -27.14 -9.08 19.53
CA ARG A 18 -25.71 -9.33 19.61
C ARG A 18 -25.15 -8.27 20.54
N GLY A 19 -24.70 -8.70 21.72
CA GLY A 19 -23.88 -7.86 22.59
C GLY A 19 -22.75 -7.31 21.74
N GLN A 20 -22.78 -5.99 21.48
CA GLN A 20 -21.64 -5.28 20.94
C GLN A 20 -20.58 -5.38 22.03
N ALA A 21 -19.69 -6.37 21.89
CA ALA A 21 -18.38 -6.26 22.50
C ALA A 21 -17.86 -4.91 22.03
N THR A 22 -17.83 -3.93 22.93
CA THR A 22 -17.05 -2.72 22.76
C THR A 22 -15.60 -3.17 22.74
N GLU A 23 -15.19 -3.65 21.57
CA GLU A 23 -13.80 -3.83 21.19
C GLU A 23 -13.15 -2.49 21.51
N SER A 24 -12.20 -2.50 22.45
CA SER A 24 -11.56 -1.27 22.89
C SER A 24 -10.97 -0.60 21.65
N PRO A 25 -11.43 0.59 21.22
CA PRO A 25 -11.10 1.20 19.92
C PRO A 25 -9.62 1.52 19.70
N LYS A 26 -8.76 1.17 20.65
CA LYS A 26 -7.34 1.49 20.69
C LYS A 26 -6.46 0.36 20.19
N THR A 27 -6.97 -0.85 19.97
CA THR A 27 -6.16 -1.97 19.45
C THR A 27 -6.10 -1.99 17.93
N GLU A 28 -7.20 -1.65 17.27
CA GLU A 28 -7.33 -1.62 15.80
C GLU A 28 -6.58 -0.46 15.13
N ALA A 29 -6.12 0.55 15.88
CA ALA A 29 -5.56 1.78 15.29
C ALA A 29 -4.25 1.59 14.51
N CYS A 30 -3.55 0.46 14.69
CA CYS A 30 -2.29 0.14 14.00
C CYS A 30 -2.38 -1.09 13.08
N ASP A 31 -3.61 -1.57 12.88
CA ASP A 31 -3.92 -2.65 11.95
C ASP A 31 -4.37 -2.01 10.61
N ASP A 32 -4.43 -2.80 9.54
CA ASP A 32 -4.94 -2.40 8.21
C ASP A 32 -4.06 -1.51 7.30
N PHE A 33 -2.80 -1.23 7.63
CA PHE A 33 -1.90 -0.53 6.69
C PHE A 33 -1.72 -1.29 5.35
N GLU A 34 -1.85 -2.61 5.38
CA GLU A 34 -1.87 -3.46 4.18
C GLU A 34 -3.00 -3.09 3.21
N LEU A 35 -4.16 -2.61 3.71
CA LEU A 35 -5.28 -2.20 2.87
C LEU A 35 -4.96 -0.95 2.06
N ASP A 36 -4.20 -0.01 2.63
CA ASP A 36 -3.84 1.24 1.94
C ASP A 36 -2.90 0.99 0.74
N VAL A 37 -2.03 -0.02 0.87
CA VAL A 37 -1.21 -0.54 -0.24
C VAL A 37 -2.07 -1.31 -1.23
N ALA A 38 -2.91 -2.24 -0.77
CA ALA A 38 -3.70 -3.11 -1.64
C ALA A 38 -4.67 -2.35 -2.56
N ARG A 39 -5.07 -1.12 -2.19
CA ARG A 39 -5.85 -0.23 -3.07
C ARG A 39 -5.14 0.12 -4.37
N SER A 40 -3.82 0.24 -4.36
CA SER A 40 -3.02 0.62 -5.55
C SER A 40 -2.05 -0.47 -6.02
N TRP A 41 -1.73 -1.44 -5.18
CA TRP A 41 -0.77 -2.50 -5.50
C TRP A 41 -1.32 -3.86 -5.05
N ASN A 42 -2.30 -4.36 -5.80
CA ASN A 42 -2.91 -5.68 -5.61
C ASN A 42 -2.50 -6.67 -6.72
N ASP A 43 -2.94 -7.93 -6.59
CA ASP A 43 -2.62 -9.00 -7.53
C ASP A 43 -3.04 -8.69 -8.97
N GLN A 44 -4.20 -8.05 -9.15
CA GLN A 44 -4.65 -7.63 -10.48
C GLN A 44 -3.71 -6.60 -11.10
N THR A 45 -3.26 -5.63 -10.31
CA THR A 45 -2.33 -4.58 -10.74
C THR A 45 -0.95 -5.18 -11.08
N ARG A 46 -0.45 -6.09 -10.25
CA ARG A 46 0.80 -6.84 -10.49
C ARG A 46 0.78 -7.58 -11.83
N VAL A 47 -0.30 -8.35 -12.07
CA VAL A 47 -0.46 -9.12 -13.31
C VAL A 47 -0.58 -8.18 -14.53
N SER A 48 -1.38 -7.13 -14.41
CA SER A 48 -1.60 -6.14 -15.47
C SER A 48 -0.29 -5.47 -15.89
N ILE A 49 0.44 -4.90 -14.93
CA ILE A 49 1.71 -4.20 -15.21
C ILE A 49 2.74 -5.17 -15.78
N LYS A 50 2.88 -6.37 -15.20
CA LYS A 50 3.82 -7.37 -15.70
C LYS A 50 3.54 -7.75 -17.15
N ALA A 51 2.28 -7.95 -17.52
CA ALA A 51 1.89 -8.25 -18.90
C ALA A 51 2.24 -7.09 -19.86
N GLN A 52 1.96 -5.85 -19.45
CA GLN A 52 2.27 -4.66 -20.25
C GLN A 52 3.79 -4.48 -20.46
N LEU A 53 4.59 -4.70 -19.42
CA LEU A 53 6.04 -4.62 -19.51
C LEU A 53 6.63 -5.72 -20.42
N LEU A 54 6.08 -6.94 -20.34
CA LEU A 54 6.47 -8.05 -21.21
C LEU A 54 6.16 -7.76 -22.68
N ASP A 55 4.98 -7.23 -22.98
CA ASP A 55 4.58 -6.85 -24.35
C ASP A 55 5.50 -5.75 -24.91
N ARG A 56 5.72 -4.69 -24.12
CA ARG A 56 6.57 -3.56 -24.54
C ARG A 56 8.02 -3.95 -24.77
N TRP A 57 8.64 -4.60 -23.79
CA TRP A 57 10.07 -4.89 -23.83
C TRP A 57 10.41 -6.17 -24.59
N GLY A 58 9.43 -7.04 -24.84
CA GLY A 58 9.66 -8.33 -25.51
C GLY A 58 10.23 -8.19 -26.92
N GLY A 59 9.83 -7.14 -27.65
CA GLY A 59 10.36 -6.84 -28.99
C GLY A 59 11.75 -6.21 -28.99
N GLU A 60 12.09 -5.45 -27.95
CA GLU A 60 13.36 -4.70 -27.86
C GLU A 60 14.49 -5.53 -27.24
N LEU A 61 14.20 -6.19 -26.11
CA LEU A 61 15.20 -6.90 -25.30
C LEU A 61 15.21 -8.41 -25.56
N GLY A 62 14.20 -8.92 -26.24
CA GLY A 62 13.89 -10.35 -26.31
C GLY A 62 13.10 -10.82 -25.08
N VAL A 63 12.36 -11.92 -25.26
CA VAL A 63 11.34 -12.41 -24.32
C VAL A 63 11.91 -12.68 -22.91
N GLU A 64 13.07 -13.33 -22.81
CA GLU A 64 13.64 -13.71 -21.51
C GLU A 64 14.16 -12.49 -20.73
N ALA A 65 14.87 -11.57 -21.40
CA ALA A 65 15.34 -10.35 -20.77
C ALA A 65 14.17 -9.43 -20.35
N ALA A 66 13.15 -9.31 -21.18
CA ALA A 66 11.91 -8.60 -20.85
C ALA A 66 11.22 -9.20 -19.62
N ARG A 67 11.17 -10.54 -19.52
CA ARG A 67 10.63 -11.24 -18.37
C ARG A 67 11.40 -10.94 -17.09
N GLN A 68 12.72 -11.09 -17.12
CA GLN A 68 13.55 -10.81 -15.95
C GLN A 68 13.40 -9.36 -15.49
N ARG A 69 13.36 -8.41 -16.44
CA ARG A 69 13.17 -6.98 -16.13
C ARG A 69 11.78 -6.70 -15.54
N ALA A 70 10.72 -7.28 -16.10
CA ALA A 70 9.37 -7.12 -15.58
C ALA A 70 9.20 -7.71 -14.17
N GLU A 71 9.79 -8.89 -13.90
CA GLU A 71 9.81 -9.50 -12.56
C GLU A 71 10.56 -8.63 -11.55
N SER A 72 11.68 -8.02 -11.96
CA SER A 72 12.45 -7.12 -11.10
C SER A 72 11.65 -5.89 -10.68
N VAL A 73 10.84 -5.31 -11.59
CA VAL A 73 9.92 -4.20 -11.27
C VAL A 73 8.88 -4.61 -10.25
N VAL A 74 8.19 -5.74 -10.49
CA VAL A 74 7.15 -6.24 -9.56
C VAL A 74 7.75 -6.52 -8.18
N THR A 75 8.91 -7.20 -8.14
CA THR A 75 9.61 -7.52 -6.89
C THR A 75 10.02 -6.25 -6.13
N SER A 76 10.51 -5.23 -6.83
CA SER A 76 10.88 -3.95 -6.21
C SER A 76 9.68 -3.25 -5.59
N MET A 77 8.54 -3.24 -6.29
CA MET A 77 7.29 -2.67 -5.80
C MET A 77 6.72 -3.43 -4.60
N ASP A 78 6.83 -4.77 -4.61
CA ASP A 78 6.45 -5.61 -3.46
C ASP A 78 7.31 -5.30 -2.23
N GLN A 79 8.62 -5.15 -2.42
CA GLN A 79 9.54 -4.81 -1.33
C GLN A 79 9.24 -3.41 -0.75
N ILE A 80 9.08 -2.40 -1.61
CA ILE A 80 8.73 -1.03 -1.22
C ILE A 80 7.42 -1.01 -0.42
N SER A 81 6.41 -1.74 -0.91
CA SER A 81 5.11 -1.87 -0.24
C SER A 81 5.24 -2.48 1.15
N ALA A 82 6.00 -3.57 1.28
CA ALA A 82 6.22 -4.26 2.54
C ALA A 82 6.98 -3.38 3.54
N ASP A 83 8.00 -2.66 3.07
CA ASP A 83 8.76 -1.73 3.89
C ASP A 83 7.92 -0.55 4.37
N TRP A 84 7.06 0.01 3.52
CA TRP A 84 6.13 1.05 3.92
C TRP A 84 5.19 0.56 5.03
N VAL A 85 4.54 -0.60 4.86
CA VAL A 85 3.65 -1.19 5.87
C VAL A 85 4.39 -1.41 7.19
N ARG A 86 5.59 -2.00 7.12
CA ARG A 86 6.42 -2.26 8.30
C ARG A 86 6.77 -0.96 9.04
N LEU A 87 7.20 0.07 8.32
CA LEU A 87 7.57 1.36 8.89
C LEU A 87 6.35 2.10 9.47
N ARG A 88 5.20 2.07 8.78
CA ARG A 88 3.96 2.71 9.25
C ARG A 88 3.43 2.04 10.51
N ARG A 89 3.42 0.70 10.52
CA ARG A 89 3.07 -0.10 11.71
C ARG A 89 4.02 0.19 12.86
N ALA A 90 5.34 0.20 12.62
CA ALA A 90 6.32 0.51 13.66
C ALA A 90 6.08 1.90 14.27
N ALA A 91 5.91 2.94 13.44
CA ALA A 91 5.61 4.29 13.90
C ALA A 91 4.33 4.37 14.74
N CYS A 92 3.27 3.66 14.32
CA CYS A 92 2.02 3.60 15.04
C CYS A 92 2.16 2.90 16.40
N LEU A 93 2.82 1.74 16.43
CA LEU A 93 3.05 0.98 17.65
C LEU A 93 3.94 1.76 18.63
N ASP A 94 5.00 2.42 18.14
CA ASP A 94 5.89 3.23 18.96
C ASP A 94 5.10 4.30 19.72
N TYR A 95 4.24 5.05 19.02
CA TYR A 95 3.47 6.13 19.64
C TYR A 95 2.29 5.62 20.49
N PHE A 96 1.39 4.82 19.92
CA PHE A 96 0.13 4.45 20.57
C PHE A 96 0.24 3.29 21.56
N LYS A 97 1.21 2.39 21.39
CA LYS A 97 1.35 1.18 22.23
C LYS A 97 2.54 1.26 23.18
N ARG A 98 3.67 1.76 22.71
CA ARG A 98 4.92 1.81 23.50
C ARG A 98 5.12 3.14 24.22
N GLY A 99 4.36 4.18 23.85
CA GLY A 99 4.50 5.52 24.43
C GLY A 99 5.85 6.17 24.12
N LEU A 100 6.44 5.82 22.99
CA LEU A 100 7.74 6.32 22.54
C LEU A 100 7.54 7.54 21.64
N GLY A 101 8.29 8.61 21.92
CA GLY A 101 8.29 9.85 21.15
C GLY A 101 7.13 10.80 21.48
N THR A 102 7.11 11.93 20.77
CA THR A 102 6.06 12.96 20.90
C THR A 102 5.00 12.81 19.81
N ALA A 103 3.84 13.44 20.00
CA ALA A 103 2.80 13.50 18.96
C ALA A 103 3.33 14.15 17.66
N GLU A 104 4.18 15.17 17.79
CA GLU A 104 4.83 15.85 16.67
C GLU A 104 5.77 14.91 15.91
N ALA A 105 6.59 14.12 16.62
CA ALA A 105 7.47 13.13 16.00
C ALA A 105 6.67 12.04 15.25
N TYR A 106 5.58 11.57 15.85
CA TYR A 106 4.67 10.64 15.17
C TYR A 106 4.07 11.24 13.90
N GLN A 107 3.52 12.45 13.98
CA GLN A 107 2.91 13.15 12.82
C GLN A 107 3.92 13.41 11.70
N ALA A 108 5.15 13.82 12.04
CA ALA A 108 6.20 14.04 11.05
C ALA A 108 6.57 12.74 10.32
N ARG A 109 6.74 11.64 11.06
CA ARG A 109 7.06 10.32 10.49
C ARG A 109 5.92 9.76 9.65
N ALA A 110 4.69 9.82 10.18
CA ALA A 110 3.47 9.44 9.48
C ALA A 110 3.33 10.21 8.17
N GLY A 111 3.43 11.54 8.21
CA GLY A 111 3.33 12.37 7.00
C GLY A 111 4.44 12.13 5.99
N CYS A 112 5.65 11.76 6.41
CA CYS A 112 6.71 11.32 5.51
C CYS A 112 6.33 10.03 4.77
N LEU A 113 5.88 9.03 5.52
CA LEU A 113 5.42 7.76 4.96
C LEU A 113 4.22 7.93 4.05
N ASP A 114 3.24 8.77 4.42
CA ASP A 114 2.05 9.00 3.60
C ASP A 114 2.43 9.63 2.24
N ARG A 115 3.40 10.58 2.21
CA ARG A 115 3.96 11.09 0.94
C ARG A 115 4.67 10.02 0.13
N ALA A 116 5.35 9.07 0.78
CA ALA A 116 5.94 7.92 0.10
C ALA A 116 4.90 7.01 -0.55
N LEU A 117 3.78 6.77 0.13
CA LEU A 117 2.68 6.01 -0.47
C LEU A 117 2.07 6.74 -1.67
N GLU A 118 1.90 8.06 -1.60
CA GLU A 118 1.41 8.85 -2.74
C GLU A 118 2.35 8.77 -3.95
N ARG A 119 3.67 8.84 -3.74
CA ARG A 119 4.62 8.64 -4.84
C ARG A 119 4.63 7.21 -5.36
N GLN A 120 4.45 6.21 -4.50
CA GLN A 120 4.26 4.83 -4.93
C GLN A 120 3.05 4.71 -5.87
N ARG A 121 1.91 5.33 -5.50
CA ARG A 121 0.69 5.37 -6.34
C ARG A 121 0.95 6.06 -7.69
N ALA A 122 1.72 7.13 -7.69
CA ALA A 122 2.14 7.80 -8.93
C ALA A 122 3.01 6.89 -9.81
N VAL A 123 3.95 6.15 -9.22
CA VAL A 123 4.77 5.14 -9.93
C VAL A 123 3.90 4.05 -10.55
N VAL A 124 2.91 3.51 -9.83
CA VAL A 124 1.94 2.55 -10.38
C VAL A 124 1.23 3.14 -11.59
N THR A 125 0.70 4.35 -11.45
CA THR A 125 0.00 5.06 -12.54
C THR A 125 0.90 5.26 -13.76
N SER A 126 2.18 5.63 -13.55
CA SER A 126 3.16 5.75 -14.63
C SER A 126 3.49 4.42 -15.29
N LEU A 127 3.58 3.32 -14.52
CA LEU A 127 3.79 1.97 -15.05
C LEU A 127 2.64 1.54 -15.96
N GLU A 128 1.40 1.81 -15.54
CA GLU A 128 0.19 1.56 -16.35
C GLU A 128 0.12 2.46 -17.59
N GLY A 129 0.61 3.70 -17.50
CA GLY A 129 0.73 4.61 -18.63
C GLY A 129 1.90 4.29 -19.58
N GLY A 130 2.78 3.39 -19.15
CA GLY A 130 3.92 2.91 -19.91
C GLY A 130 5.13 3.84 -19.98
N ASP A 131 5.33 4.65 -18.95
CA ASP A 131 6.50 5.52 -18.82
C ASP A 131 7.69 4.75 -18.24
N ASP A 132 8.75 4.56 -19.05
CA ASP A 132 9.96 3.84 -18.64
C ASP A 132 10.86 4.68 -17.70
N ALA A 133 10.64 5.99 -17.56
CA ALA A 133 11.33 6.83 -16.57
C ALA A 133 11.03 6.39 -15.12
N VAL A 134 9.99 5.60 -14.93
CA VAL A 134 9.56 5.06 -13.64
C VAL A 134 10.61 4.17 -12.96
N LEU A 135 11.53 3.57 -13.72
CA LEU A 135 12.58 2.72 -13.15
C LEU A 135 13.53 3.53 -12.25
N THR A 136 13.85 4.77 -12.63
CA THR A 136 14.62 5.67 -11.78
C THR A 136 13.82 6.12 -10.56
N ALA A 137 12.50 6.32 -10.73
CA ALA A 137 11.62 6.70 -9.62
C ALA A 137 11.49 5.61 -8.55
N LEU A 138 11.54 4.32 -8.94
CA LEU A 138 11.54 3.19 -7.99
C LEU A 138 12.73 3.23 -7.02
N GLY A 139 13.93 3.48 -7.54
CA GLY A 139 15.14 3.63 -6.71
C GLY A 139 15.00 4.76 -5.70
N GLY A 140 14.56 5.94 -6.16
CA GLY A 140 14.35 7.09 -5.28
C GLY A 140 13.27 6.89 -4.21
N LEU A 141 12.27 6.04 -4.49
CA LEU A 141 11.21 5.73 -3.53
C LEU A 141 11.74 4.87 -2.36
N SER A 142 12.60 3.89 -2.64
CA SER A 142 13.26 3.09 -1.60
C SER A 142 14.13 3.97 -0.69
N ASP A 143 14.93 4.86 -1.27
CA ASP A 143 15.77 5.79 -0.51
C ASP A 143 14.95 6.76 0.34
N GLU A 144 13.77 7.16 -0.14
CA GLU A 144 12.88 7.98 0.67
C GLU A 144 12.26 7.21 1.84
N LEU A 145 11.84 5.97 1.65
CA LEU A 145 11.34 5.14 2.76
C LEU A 145 12.39 4.98 3.86
N ALA A 146 13.66 4.75 3.48
CA ALA A 146 14.77 4.68 4.42
C ALA A 146 14.90 5.99 5.23
N ARG A 147 14.90 7.15 4.55
CA ARG A 147 14.95 8.47 5.21
C ARG A 147 13.74 8.72 6.13
N CYS A 148 12.54 8.30 5.74
CA CYS A 148 11.36 8.38 6.61
C CYS A 148 11.48 7.48 7.85
N GLY A 149 12.20 6.36 7.74
CA GLY A 149 12.52 5.47 8.85
C GLY A 149 13.48 6.08 9.86
N ASP A 150 14.54 6.73 9.35
CA ASP A 150 15.65 7.26 10.15
C ASP A 150 15.35 8.60 10.83
N ALA A 151 14.46 9.42 10.25
CA ALA A 151 14.11 10.73 10.81
C ALA A 151 13.58 10.71 12.26
N ALA A 152 13.25 9.53 12.79
CA ALA A 152 12.76 9.33 14.16
C ALA A 152 13.85 8.98 15.19
N THR A 153 15.05 8.55 14.76
CA THR A 153 16.16 8.23 15.66
C THR A 153 17.04 9.45 15.96
N GLY A 154 16.61 10.65 15.57
CA GLY A 154 17.20 11.93 15.93
C GLY A 154 17.11 12.20 17.43
N ASP A 155 17.77 11.36 18.21
CA ASP A 155 18.34 11.70 19.49
C ASP A 155 19.13 13.00 19.28
N GLY A 156 18.66 14.06 19.92
CA GLY A 156 19.27 15.37 19.91
C GLY A 156 20.59 15.39 20.68
N SER A 157 21.50 14.45 20.38
CA SER A 157 22.90 14.51 20.78
C SER A 157 23.60 15.51 19.85
N ARG A 158 23.33 16.79 20.06
CA ARG A 158 24.21 17.91 19.69
C ARG A 158 25.31 18.09 20.71
#